data_AF-A0A7X7KXB1-F1
#
_entry.id   AF-A0A7X7KXB1-F1
#
_cell.length_a   1.000
_cell.length_b   1.000
_cell.length_c   1.000
_cell.angle_alpha   90.00
_cell.angle_beta   90.00
_cell.angle_gamma   90.00
#
_symmetry.space_group_name_H-M   'P 1'
#
loop_
_entity.id
_entity.type
_entity.pdbx_description
1 polymer ?
#
loop_
_entity_poly.entity_id
_entity_poly.type
_entity_poly.pdbx_seq_one_letter_code
_entity_poly.pdbx_strand_id
1 'polypeptide(L)'
;MTLPAWKRFRLAPRPGGTLTHAEASFLSPYGMIESAWKRHGGTVDWRFTVPCNTTAEIVFPAAIPPVLPEGITRDGGRILARPGTYVFTGLTLECESRPERT
;
A
#
# COMPACT_ATOMS: atom_id res chain seq x y z
N MET A 1 -20.24 18.71 -4.42
CA MET A 1 -20.87 17.96 -3.31
C MET A 1 -19.80 17.57 -2.30
N THR A 2 -19.90 18.13 -1.10
CA THR A 2 -18.90 18.11 -0.02
C THR A 2 -18.72 16.69 0.50
N LEU A 3 -17.53 16.11 0.33
CA LEU A 3 -17.23 14.78 0.86
C LEU A 3 -16.80 14.94 2.33
N PRO A 4 -17.41 14.23 3.28
CA PRO A 4 -17.02 14.31 4.68
C PRO A 4 -15.55 13.90 4.84
N ALA A 5 -14.83 14.66 5.66
CA ALA A 5 -13.37 14.81 5.69
C ALA A 5 -12.54 13.58 6.11
N TRP A 6 -13.13 12.39 6.23
CA TRP A 6 -12.42 11.18 6.71
C TRP A 6 -12.76 9.88 5.97
N LYS A 7 -13.40 9.95 4.79
CA LYS A 7 -13.73 8.74 3.99
C LYS A 7 -12.56 8.19 3.16
N ARG A 8 -11.51 8.98 2.94
CA ARG A 8 -10.37 8.62 2.09
C ARG A 8 -9.06 8.80 2.82
N PHE A 9 -8.20 7.79 2.76
CA PHE A 9 -6.83 7.84 3.28
C PHE A 9 -5.86 7.27 2.24
N ARG A 10 -4.58 7.61 2.37
CA ARG A 10 -3.54 7.19 1.44
C ARG A 10 -2.54 6.29 2.15
N LEU A 11 -2.29 5.13 1.57
CA LEU A 11 -1.24 4.20 1.97
C LEU A 11 -0.11 4.26 0.96
N ALA A 12 0.99 4.91 1.35
CA ALA A 12 2.19 5.04 0.53
C ALA A 12 3.42 4.56 1.32
N PRO A 13 3.57 3.24 1.51
CA PRO A 13 4.78 2.71 2.11
C PRO A 13 6.00 3.12 1.27
N ARG A 14 7.12 3.40 1.93
CA ARG A 14 8.40 3.74 1.30
C ARG A 14 9.49 2.79 1.83
N PRO A 15 9.50 1.52 1.41
CA PRO A 15 10.57 0.58 1.70
C PRO A 15 11.84 1.03 0.96
N GLY A 16 12.85 1.40 1.72
CA GLY A 16 14.10 1.97 1.22
C GLY A 16 15.10 2.18 2.35
N GLY A 17 16.36 2.43 2.01
CA GLY A 17 17.44 2.57 2.99
C GLY A 17 17.64 1.31 3.83
N THR A 18 17.71 1.47 5.16
CA THR A 18 17.95 0.40 6.14
C THR A 18 16.67 -0.23 6.71
N LEU A 19 15.48 0.29 6.40
CA LEU A 19 14.23 -0.26 6.93
C LEU A 19 13.85 -1.56 6.20
N THR A 20 13.88 -2.66 6.94
CA THR A 20 13.49 -3.99 6.47
C THR A 20 12.03 -4.32 6.75
N HIS A 21 11.36 -3.58 7.64
CA HIS A 21 9.94 -3.75 7.92
C HIS A 21 9.38 -2.47 8.52
N ALA A 22 8.08 -2.24 8.36
CA ALA A 22 7.34 -1.28 9.15
C ALA A 22 5.90 -1.74 9.33
N GLU A 23 5.37 -1.48 10.51
CA GLU A 23 3.98 -1.75 10.87
C GLU A 23 3.34 -0.48 11.38
N ALA A 24 2.13 -0.21 10.91
CA ALA A 24 1.34 0.94 11.28
C ALA A 24 -0.08 0.46 11.58
N SER A 25 -0.57 0.79 12.77
CA SER A 25 -1.94 0.55 13.19
C SER A 25 -2.55 1.88 13.60
N PHE A 26 -3.73 2.18 13.05
CA PHE A 26 -4.44 3.42 13.31
C PHE A 26 -5.90 3.13 13.57
N LEU A 27 -6.36 3.46 14.77
CA LEU A 27 -7.76 3.32 15.12
C LEU A 27 -8.53 4.54 14.61
N SER A 28 -9.27 4.34 13.52
CA SER A 28 -10.18 5.36 12.99
C SER A 28 -11.57 5.22 13.61
N PRO A 29 -12.41 6.27 13.58
CA PRO A 29 -13.81 6.17 14.01
C PRO A 29 -14.64 5.12 13.26
N TYR A 30 -14.19 4.71 12.07
CA TYR A 30 -14.85 3.72 11.21
C TYR A 30 -14.32 2.28 11.41
N GLY A 31 -13.24 2.11 12.18
CA GLY A 31 -12.59 0.83 12.43
C GLY A 31 -11.07 0.91 12.45
N MET A 32 -10.44 -0.24 12.67
CA MET A 32 -8.99 -0.35 12.72
C MET A 32 -8.40 -0.41 11.31
N ILE A 33 -7.48 0.51 11.03
CA ILE A 33 -6.66 0.52 9.82
C ILE A 33 -5.32 -0.11 10.21
N GLU A 34 -4.90 -1.14 9.49
CA GLU A 34 -3.62 -1.80 9.70
C GLU A 34 -2.82 -1.77 8.40
N SER A 35 -1.53 -1.54 8.47
CA SER A 35 -0.61 -1.64 7.34
C SER A 35 0.75 -2.11 7.82
N ALA A 36 1.13 -3.32 7.42
CA ALA A 36 2.38 -3.95 7.74
C ALA A 36 3.09 -4.34 6.45
N TRP A 37 4.29 -3.82 6.21
CA TRP A 37 5.14 -4.31 5.14
C TRP A 37 6.47 -4.82 5.69
N LYS A 38 6.99 -5.84 5.04
CA LYS A 38 8.25 -6.50 5.36
C LYS A 38 9.00 -6.80 4.09
N ARG A 39 10.30 -6.52 4.11
CA ARG A 39 11.22 -6.69 3.01
C ARG A 39 11.99 -7.97 3.22
N HIS A 40 11.97 -8.83 2.22
CA HIS A 40 12.65 -10.11 2.18
C HIS A 40 13.62 -10.08 1.00
N GLY A 41 14.86 -9.61 1.24
CA GLY A 41 15.87 -9.45 0.20
C GLY A 41 15.42 -8.48 -0.91
N GLY A 42 15.21 -9.01 -2.12
CA GLY A 42 14.76 -8.25 -3.30
C GLY A 42 13.24 -8.05 -3.39
N THR A 43 12.45 -8.68 -2.53
CA THR A 43 10.98 -8.60 -2.55
C THR A 43 10.41 -7.95 -1.30
N VAL A 44 9.18 -7.47 -1.39
CA VAL A 44 8.41 -6.92 -0.28
C VAL A 44 7.07 -7.65 -0.17
N ASP A 45 6.75 -8.02 1.06
CA ASP A 45 5.47 -8.53 1.50
C ASP A 45 4.74 -7.40 2.18
N TRP A 46 3.54 -7.06 1.70
CA TRP A 46 2.75 -5.95 2.22
C TRP A 46 1.33 -6.39 2.49
N ARG A 47 0.91 -6.27 3.74
CA ARG A 47 -0.44 -6.55 4.22
C ARG A 47 -1.06 -5.27 4.75
N PHE A 48 -2.30 -5.00 4.38
CA PHE A 48 -3.06 -3.91 4.97
C PHE A 48 -4.55 -4.22 5.05
N THR A 49 -5.23 -3.60 6.00
CA THR A 49 -6.64 -3.76 6.28
C THR A 49 -7.33 -2.41 6.13
N VAL A 50 -8.37 -2.36 5.29
CA VAL A 50 -9.19 -1.17 5.05
C VAL A 50 -10.56 -1.39 5.73
N PRO A 51 -10.95 -0.55 6.71
CA PRO A 51 -12.21 -0.72 7.41
C PRO A 51 -13.41 -0.37 6.52
N CYS A 52 -14.58 -0.89 6.90
CA CYS A 52 -15.86 -0.63 6.22
C CYS A 52 -16.15 0.88 6.08
N ASN A 53 -16.81 1.26 4.98
CA ASN A 53 -17.19 2.65 4.67
C ASN A 53 -16.02 3.62 4.40
N THR A 54 -14.84 3.11 4.10
CA THR A 54 -13.67 3.91 3.72
C THR A 54 -13.10 3.49 2.35
N THR A 55 -12.24 4.32 1.76
CA THR A 55 -11.52 3.99 0.53
C THR A 55 -10.06 4.37 0.70
N ALA A 56 -9.17 3.42 0.45
CA ALA A 56 -7.73 3.63 0.57
C ALA A 56 -7.11 3.86 -0.81
N GLU A 57 -6.38 4.96 -0.97
CA GLU A 57 -5.52 5.17 -2.13
C GLU A 57 -4.18 4.45 -1.89
N ILE A 58 -3.90 3.46 -2.72
CA ILE A 58 -2.73 2.60 -2.61
C ILE A 58 -1.65 3.14 -3.54
N VAL A 59 -0.48 3.42 -2.98
CA VAL A 59 0.72 3.73 -3.76
C VAL A 59 1.69 2.61 -3.53
N PHE A 60 1.85 1.75 -4.53
CA PHE A 60 2.80 0.66 -4.45
C PHE A 60 4.22 1.24 -4.39
N PRO A 61 5.06 0.73 -3.49
CA PRO A 61 6.46 1.13 -3.43
C PRO A 61 7.34 0.48 -4.51
N ALA A 62 6.74 -0.45 -5.24
CA ALA A 62 7.36 -1.38 -6.16
C ALA A 62 6.51 -1.43 -7.45
N ALA A 63 6.89 -2.32 -8.38
CA ALA A 63 6.05 -2.61 -9.53
C ALA A 63 4.64 -3.04 -9.09
N ILE A 64 3.63 -2.42 -9.70
CA ILE A 64 2.23 -2.76 -9.44
C ILE A 64 2.01 -4.19 -9.95
N PRO A 65 1.50 -5.11 -9.13
CA PRO A 65 1.27 -6.48 -9.58
C PRO A 65 0.28 -6.49 -10.74
N PRO A 66 0.47 -7.38 -11.74
CA PRO A 66 -0.44 -7.47 -12.88
C PRO A 66 -1.84 -7.94 -12.46
N VAL A 67 -1.89 -8.77 -11.41
CA VAL A 67 -3.12 -9.27 -10.81
C VAL A 67 -3.41 -8.48 -9.54
N LEU A 68 -4.59 -7.86 -9.50
CA LEU A 68 -5.09 -7.16 -8.32
C LEU A 68 -6.22 -7.99 -7.70
N PRO A 69 -6.27 -8.12 -6.37
CA PRO A 69 -7.36 -8.80 -5.69
C PRO A 69 -8.68 -8.05 -5.86
N GLU A 70 -9.78 -8.76 -5.64
CA GLU A 70 -11.13 -8.19 -5.72
C GLU A 70 -11.30 -7.02 -4.75
N GLY A 71 -11.76 -5.88 -5.28
CA GLY A 71 -11.88 -4.64 -4.53
C GLY A 71 -10.69 -3.69 -4.65
N ILE A 72 -9.63 -4.06 -5.38
CA ILE A 72 -8.62 -3.10 -5.82
C ILE A 72 -8.81 -2.79 -7.31
N THR A 73 -9.03 -1.51 -7.62
CA THR A 73 -9.30 -1.05 -8.99
C THR A 73 -8.34 0.07 -9.39
N ARG A 74 -7.95 0.10 -10.67
CA ARG A 74 -7.16 1.18 -11.26
C ARG A 74 -8.10 2.25 -11.83
N ASP A 75 -8.10 3.43 -11.25
CA ASP A 75 -8.88 4.58 -11.70
C ASP A 75 -7.94 5.72 -12.11
N GLY A 76 -7.87 6.03 -13.41
CA GLY A 76 -7.11 7.18 -13.91
C GLY A 76 -5.62 7.25 -13.52
N GLY A 77 -4.97 6.11 -13.31
CA GLY A 77 -3.56 6.02 -12.85
C GLY A 77 -3.38 5.94 -11.33
N ARG A 78 -4.47 5.92 -10.56
CA ARG A 78 -4.46 5.68 -9.11
C ARG A 78 -4.97 4.28 -8.81
N ILE A 79 -4.45 3.69 -7.74
CA ILE A 79 -4.95 2.42 -7.23
C ILE A 79 -5.87 2.71 -6.05
N LEU A 80 -7.12 2.27 -6.14
CA LEU A 80 -8.11 2.42 -5.08
C LEU A 80 -8.44 1.06 -4.51
N ALA A 81 -8.27 0.90 -3.20
CA ALA A 81 -8.68 -0.28 -2.45
C ALA A 81 -9.97 0.01 -1.68
N ARG A 82 -10.93 -0.90 -1.83
CA ARG A 82 -12.19 -0.93 -1.11
C ARG A 82 -11.99 -1.46 0.32
N PRO A 83 -13.01 -1.41 1.18
CA PRO A 83 -12.94 -2.09 2.47
C PRO A 83 -12.68 -3.57 2.30
N GLY A 84 -11.70 -4.08 3.04
CA GLY A 84 -11.22 -5.44 2.91
C GLY A 84 -9.80 -5.59 3.44
N THR A 85 -9.36 -6.84 3.54
CA THR A 85 -8.01 -7.19 3.92
C THR A 85 -7.26 -7.61 2.67
N TYR A 86 -6.11 -6.99 2.42
CA TYR A 86 -5.29 -7.25 1.26
C TYR A 86 -3.91 -7.71 1.66
N VAL A 87 -3.41 -8.71 0.95
CA VAL A 87 -2.08 -9.27 1.14
C VAL A 87 -1.38 -9.34 -0.20
N PHE A 88 -0.24 -8.69 -0.28
CA PHE A 88 0.66 -8.72 -1.41
C PHE A 88 1.95 -9.39 -0.97
N THR A 89 2.43 -10.33 -1.77
CA THR A 89 3.64 -11.12 -1.50
C THR A 89 4.51 -11.05 -2.74
N GLY A 90 5.81 -10.94 -2.58
CA GLY A 90 6.72 -10.96 -3.71
C GLY A 90 6.71 -9.68 -4.57
N LEU A 91 6.40 -8.51 -3.98
CA LEU A 91 6.52 -7.24 -4.69
C LEU A 91 8.01 -6.96 -4.96
N THR A 92 8.46 -7.16 -6.19
CA THR A 92 9.84 -6.86 -6.59
C THR A 92 10.07 -5.37 -6.49
N LEU A 93 10.90 -4.96 -5.52
CA LEU A 93 11.38 -3.59 -5.50
C LEU A 93 12.24 -3.42 -6.73
N GLU A 94 11.91 -2.43 -7.56
CA GLU A 94 12.88 -1.94 -8.53
C GLU A 94 14.08 -1.47 -7.71
N CYS A 95 15.10 -2.32 -7.71
CA CYS A 95 16.40 -2.02 -7.17
C CYS A 95 16.81 -0.70 -7.82
N GLU A 96 17.13 0.30 -7.01
CA GLU A 96 17.82 1.51 -7.46
C GLU A 96 19.22 1.12 -7.95
N SER A 97 19.28 0.40 -9.06
CA SER A 97 20.46 0.21 -9.88
C SER A 97 20.53 1.41 -10.83
N ARG A 98 20.66 2.61 -10.27
CA ARG A 98 21.39 3.67 -10.93
C ARG A 98 22.77 3.64 -10.29
N PRO A 99 23.77 2.89 -10.82
CA PRO A 99 25.12 3.34 -10.63
C PRO A 99 25.17 4.73 -11.26
N GLU A 100 25.27 5.75 -10.42
CA GLU A 100 25.74 7.05 -10.86
C GLU A 100 27.08 6.82 -11.56
N ARG A 101 27.02 6.91 -12.89
CA ARG A 101 28.18 6.93 -13.75
C ARG A 101 28.73 8.35 -13.64
N THR A 102 29.84 8.52 -12.91
CA THR A 102 31.01 9.37 -13.22
C THR A 102 31.86 9.58 -11.98
#